data_AF-M0JXW8-F1
#
_entry.id   AF-M0JXW8-F1
#
_cell.length_a   1.000
_cell.length_b   1.000
_cell.length_c   1.000
_cell.angle_alpha   90.00
_cell.angle_beta   90.00
_cell.angle_gamma   90.00
#
_symmetry.space_group_name_H-M   'P 1'
#
loop_
_entity.id
_entity.type
_entity.pdbx_description
1 polymer ?
#
loop_
_entity_poly.entity_id
_entity_poly.type
_entity_poly.pdbx_seq_one_letter_code
_entity_poly.pdbx_strand_id
1 'polypeptide(L)'
;MLASPLQLIDSFLLNYTIGDVLLLGFVGGLVAILPQRSLRMLGLHTIALGALLVITPASAMEPNSASVLASSFQYKLFGIVLLVLAPVLYAVGRR
;
A
#
# COMPACT_ATOMS: atom_id res chain seq x y z
N MET A 1 -15.20 -27.25 -4.18
CA MET A 1 -16.13 -26.31 -4.83
C MET A 1 -15.44 -24.96 -4.89
N LEU A 2 -15.32 -24.37 -6.08
CA LEU A 2 -14.76 -23.01 -6.21
C LEU A 2 -15.72 -22.04 -5.51
N ALA A 3 -15.19 -21.14 -4.68
CA ALA A 3 -16.00 -20.14 -4.01
C ALA A 3 -16.74 -19.30 -5.05
N SER A 4 -18.02 -19.00 -4.80
CA SER A 4 -18.76 -18.08 -5.66
C SER A 4 -18.06 -16.71 -5.66
N PRO A 5 -18.10 -15.93 -6.76
CA PRO A 5 -17.40 -14.64 -6.84
C PRO A 5 -17.75 -13.70 -5.68
N LEU A 6 -19.02 -13.69 -5.24
CA LEU A 6 -19.48 -12.90 -4.10
C LEU A 6 -18.82 -13.32 -2.79
N GLN A 7 -18.69 -14.62 -2.56
CA GLN A 7 -18.09 -15.17 -1.34
C GLN A 7 -16.59 -14.88 -1.24
N LEU A 8 -15.91 -14.76 -2.40
CA LEU A 8 -14.52 -14.34 -2.46
C LEU A 8 -14.35 -12.87 -2.04
N ILE A 9 -15.22 -11.98 -2.53
CA ILE A 9 -15.24 -10.55 -2.17
C ILE A 9 -15.56 -10.38 -0.69
N ASP A 10 -16.56 -11.10 -0.19
CA ASP A 10 -16.99 -11.03 1.20
C ASP A 10 -15.86 -11.47 2.16
N SER A 11 -15.19 -12.57 1.82
CA SER A 11 -14.02 -13.04 2.58
C SER A 11 -12.88 -12.01 2.57
N PHE A 12 -12.68 -11.30 1.46
CA PHE A 12 -11.67 -10.26 1.39
C PHE A 12 -12.01 -9.05 2.27
N LEU A 13 -13.24 -8.54 2.16
CA LEU A 13 -13.71 -7.37 2.92
C LEU A 13 -13.70 -7.61 4.43
N LEU A 14 -13.94 -8.85 4.88
CA LEU A 14 -13.95 -9.19 6.29
C LEU A 14 -12.54 -9.39 6.88
N ASN A 15 -11.61 -9.92 6.09
CA ASN A 15 -10.30 -10.35 6.62
C ASN A 15 -9.18 -9.32 6.41
N TYR A 16 -9.30 -8.44 5.42
CA TYR A 16 -8.28 -7.44 5.11
C TYR A 16 -8.74 -6.03 5.46
N THR A 17 -7.80 -5.23 5.94
CA THR A 17 -8.04 -3.82 6.27
C THR A 17 -7.70 -2.93 5.09
N ILE A 18 -8.14 -1.67 5.12
CA ILE A 18 -7.75 -0.69 4.10
C ILE A 18 -6.22 -0.51 4.07
N GLY A 19 -5.56 -0.62 5.23
CA GLY A 19 -4.09 -0.61 5.30
C GLY A 19 -3.46 -1.74 4.50
N ASP A 20 -3.99 -2.96 4.62
CA ASP A 20 -3.52 -4.12 3.85
C ASP A 20 -3.72 -3.92 2.35
N VAL A 21 -4.89 -3.39 1.94
CA VAL A 21 -5.16 -3.11 0.52
C VAL A 21 -4.18 -2.07 -0.04
N LEU A 22 -3.86 -1.03 0.72
CA LEU A 22 -2.87 -0.04 0.31
C LEU A 22 -1.46 -0.63 0.22
N LEU A 23 -1.05 -1.50 1.15
CA LEU A 23 0.22 -2.21 1.06
C LEU A 23 0.27 -3.14 -0.16
N LEU A 24 -0.79 -3.89 -0.42
CA LEU A 24 -0.90 -4.74 -1.60
C LEU A 24 -0.86 -3.92 -2.89
N GLY A 25 -1.55 -2.77 -2.93
CA GLY A 25 -1.49 -1.83 -4.05
C GLY A 25 -0.09 -1.24 -4.24
N PHE A 26 0.63 -0.98 -3.15
CA PHE A 26 2.02 -0.55 -3.22
C PHE A 26 2.89 -1.64 -3.85
N VAL A 27 2.86 -2.87 -3.34
CA VAL A 27 3.63 -4.01 -3.86
C VAL A 27 3.25 -4.34 -5.31
N GLY A 28 1.96 -4.38 -5.64
CA GLY A 28 1.48 -4.61 -7.00
C GLY A 28 1.96 -3.52 -7.97
N GLY A 29 1.90 -2.26 -7.55
CA GLY A 29 2.45 -1.15 -8.32
C GLY A 29 3.97 -1.21 -8.45
N LEU A 30 4.70 -1.62 -7.43
CA LEU A 30 6.15 -1.88 -7.53
C LEU A 30 6.43 -2.90 -8.64
N VAL A 31 5.73 -4.05 -8.61
CA VAL A 31 5.89 -5.11 -9.62
C VAL A 31 5.56 -4.60 -11.04
N ALA A 32 4.53 -3.76 -11.18
CA ALA A 32 4.13 -3.20 -12.48
C ALA A 32 5.08 -2.11 -13.00
N ILE A 33 5.68 -1.31 -12.11
CA ILE A 33 6.55 -0.18 -12.48
C ILE A 33 8.01 -0.62 -12.66
N LEU A 34 8.47 -1.63 -11.91
CA LEU A 34 9.84 -2.15 -12.00
C LEU A 34 10.29 -2.45 -13.44
N PRO A 35 9.52 -3.16 -14.30
CA PRO A 35 9.94 -3.42 -15.68
C PRO A 35 10.01 -2.15 -16.55
N GLN A 36 9.30 -1.08 -16.19
CA GLN A 36 9.36 0.20 -16.89
C GLN A 36 10.66 0.98 -16.63
N ARG A 37 11.44 0.57 -15.61
CA ARG A 37 12.72 1.19 -15.20
C ARG A 37 12.64 2.70 -14.93
N SER A 38 11.44 3.21 -14.64
CA SER A 38 11.21 4.62 -14.40
C SER A 38 11.21 4.92 -12.91
N LEU A 39 12.35 5.42 -12.41
CA LEU A 39 12.47 5.86 -11.02
C LEU A 39 11.56 7.06 -10.69
N ARG A 40 11.21 7.89 -11.69
CA ARG A 40 10.22 8.96 -11.50
C ARG A 40 8.82 8.40 -11.23
N MET A 41 8.40 7.43 -12.04
CA MET A 41 7.10 6.77 -11.88
C MET A 41 7.05 6.03 -10.53
N LEU A 42 8.14 5.35 -10.18
CA LEU A 42 8.30 4.69 -8.89
C LEU A 42 8.20 5.69 -7.73
N GLY A 43 8.89 6.82 -7.83
CA GLY A 43 8.83 7.90 -6.86
C GLY A 43 7.41 8.43 -6.68
N LEU A 44 6.69 8.73 -7.79
CA LEU A 44 5.31 9.20 -7.73
C LEU A 44 4.36 8.17 -7.09
N HIS A 45 4.48 6.90 -7.45
CA HIS A 45 3.71 5.81 -6.83
C HIS A 45 3.99 5.70 -5.33
N THR A 46 5.27 5.81 -4.96
CA THR A 46 5.69 5.76 -3.55
C THR A 46 5.16 6.96 -2.76
N ILE A 47 5.17 8.18 -3.33
CA ILE A 47 4.55 9.38 -2.74
C ILE A 47 3.06 9.13 -2.55
N ALA A 48 2.36 8.69 -3.60
CA ALA A 48 0.91 8.52 -3.57
C ALA A 48 0.47 7.52 -2.50
N LEU A 49 1.07 6.33 -2.47
CA LEU A 49 0.73 5.29 -1.49
C LEU A 49 1.16 5.68 -0.07
N GLY A 50 2.32 6.32 0.08
CA GLY A 50 2.77 6.86 1.38
C GLY A 50 1.81 7.92 1.93
N ALA A 51 1.36 8.86 1.09
CA ALA A 51 0.39 9.88 1.46
C ALA A 51 -0.96 9.27 1.85
N LEU A 52 -1.47 8.31 1.06
CA LEU A 52 -2.72 7.61 1.37
C LEU A 52 -2.62 6.90 2.72
N LEU A 53 -1.53 6.17 3.00
CA LEU A 53 -1.34 5.51 4.29
C LEU A 53 -1.37 6.47 5.49
N VAL A 54 -0.84 7.69 5.33
CA VAL A 54 -0.82 8.69 6.40
C VAL A 54 -2.17 9.38 6.57
N ILE A 55 -2.82 9.77 5.47
CA ILE A 55 -4.09 10.52 5.47
C ILE A 55 -5.27 9.64 5.84
N THR A 56 -5.24 8.35 5.50
CA THR A 56 -6.31 7.43 5.88
C THR A 56 -6.48 7.42 7.42
N PRO A 57 -7.73 7.53 7.92
CA PRO A 57 -8.01 7.48 9.35
C PRO A 57 -7.51 6.18 9.99
N ALA A 58 -6.94 6.25 11.20
CA ALA A 58 -6.41 5.07 11.90
C ALA A 58 -7.50 4.00 12.14
N SER A 59 -8.74 4.42 12.41
CA SER A 59 -9.89 3.53 12.60
C SER A 59 -10.21 2.67 11.38
N ALA A 60 -9.79 3.08 10.18
CA ALA A 60 -9.97 2.31 8.94
C ALA A 60 -8.86 1.26 8.71
N MET A 61 -7.84 1.25 9.58
CA MET A 61 -6.64 0.40 9.51
C MET A 61 -6.47 -0.47 10.75
N GLU A 62 -7.53 -0.61 11.56
CA GLU A 62 -7.51 -1.47 12.73
C GLU A 62 -7.28 -2.92 12.31
N PRO A 63 -6.23 -3.60 12.84
CA PRO A 63 -5.87 -4.94 12.41
C PRO A 63 -6.98 -5.95 12.65
N ASN A 64 -7.23 -6.77 11.63
CA ASN A 64 -8.09 -7.94 11.70
C ASN A 64 -7.26 -9.22 11.77
N SER A 65 -7.93 -10.38 11.89
CA SER A 65 -7.31 -11.70 12.00
C SER A 65 -6.30 -12.06 10.91
N ALA A 66 -6.37 -11.43 9.73
CA ALA A 66 -5.47 -11.67 8.60
C ALA A 66 -4.65 -10.43 8.20
N SER A 67 -4.59 -9.40 9.04
CA SER A 67 -3.82 -8.19 8.74
C SER A 67 -2.32 -8.44 8.69
N VAL A 68 -1.66 -7.74 7.77
CA VAL A 68 -0.22 -7.87 7.51
C VAL A 68 0.60 -7.23 8.63
N LEU A 69 0.13 -6.11 9.18
CA LEU A 69 0.77 -5.41 10.30
C LEU A 69 -0.08 -5.51 11.56
N ALA A 70 0.58 -5.46 12.72
CA ALA A 70 -0.02 -5.71 14.01
C ALA A 70 -0.70 -4.49 14.64
N SER A 71 -0.59 -3.29 14.04
CA SER A 71 -1.25 -2.09 14.55
C SER A 71 -1.45 -1.01 13.48
N SER A 72 -2.51 -0.22 13.63
CA SER A 72 -2.80 0.99 12.85
C SER A 72 -1.62 1.98 12.83
N PHE A 73 -0.87 2.04 13.92
CA PHE A 73 0.34 2.86 14.03
C PHE A 73 1.45 2.42 13.07
N GLN A 74 1.65 1.11 12.89
CA GLN A 74 2.67 0.58 11.97
C GLN A 74 2.36 0.94 10.51
N TYR A 75 1.09 0.90 10.10
CA TYR A 75 0.71 1.35 8.74
C TYR A 75 1.03 2.83 8.52
N LYS A 76 0.74 3.69 9.50
CA LYS A 76 1.08 5.12 9.43
C LYS A 76 2.59 5.36 9.39
N LEU A 77 3.35 4.67 10.26
CA LEU A 77 4.81 4.73 10.24
C LEU A 77 5.37 4.29 8.89
N PHE A 78 4.86 3.21 8.32
CA PHE A 78 5.27 2.75 6.99
C PHE A 78 4.98 3.82 5.93
N GLY A 79 3.79 4.45 5.96
CA GLY A 79 3.46 5.58 5.09
C GLY A 79 4.44 6.76 5.21
N ILE A 80 4.86 7.10 6.43
CA ILE A 80 5.88 8.14 6.68
C ILE A 80 7.23 7.73 6.08
N VAL A 81 7.66 6.49 6.28
CA VAL A 81 8.91 5.97 5.70
C VAL A 81 8.87 6.08 4.17
N LEU A 82 7.75 5.72 3.54
CA LEU A 82 7.57 5.89 2.10
C LEU A 82 7.67 7.36 1.69
N LEU A 83 6.99 8.27 2.38
CA LEU A 83 7.04 9.71 2.08
C LEU A 83 8.44 10.32 2.24
N VAL A 84 9.27 9.79 3.15
CA VAL A 84 10.65 10.22 3.32
C VAL A 84 11.53 9.68 2.19
N LEU A 85 11.32 8.43 1.76
CA LEU A 85 12.10 7.80 0.68
C LEU A 85 11.73 8.34 -0.71
N ALA A 86 10.46 8.69 -0.92
CA ALA A 86 9.95 8.96 -2.25
C ALA A 86 10.56 10.19 -2.96
N PRO A 87 10.88 11.31 -2.27
CA PRO A 87 11.61 12.43 -2.87
C PRO A 87 12.98 12.02 -3.39
N VAL A 88 13.67 11.10 -2.69
CA VAL A 88 14.96 10.57 -3.13
C VAL A 88 14.79 9.77 -4.42
N LEU A 89 13.82 8.85 -4.47
CA LEU A 89 13.51 8.07 -5.68
C LEU A 89 13.17 8.97 -6.86
N TYR A 90 12.34 9.99 -6.64
CA TYR A 90 11.94 10.93 -7.68
C TYR A 90 13.12 11.79 -8.17
N ALA A 91 13.94 12.32 -7.25
CA ALA A 91 15.07 13.18 -7.58
C ALA A 91 16.22 12.42 -8.28
N VAL A 92 16.45 11.16 -7.91
CA VAL A 92 17.49 10.29 -8.52
C VAL A 92 17.11 9.85 -9.93
N GLY A 93 15.81 9.75 -10.25
CA GLY A 93 15.32 9.41 -11.60
C GLY A 93 15.57 10.46 -12.69
N ARG A 94 16.73 11.13 -12.70
CA ARG A 94 17.12 12.08 -13.74
C ARG A 94 17.57 11.37 -15.01
N ARG A 95 16.70 11.48 -16.03
CA ARG A 95 16.86 11.18 -17.46
C ARG A 95 17.21 9.73 -17.78
#